data_AF-A0A951E9F1-F1
#
_entry.id   AF-A0A951E9F1-F1
#
_cell.length_a   1.000
_cell.length_b   1.000
_cell.length_c   1.000
_cell.angle_alpha   90.00
_cell.angle_beta   90.00
_cell.angle_gamma   90.00
#
_symmetry.space_group_name_H-M   'P 1'
#
loop_
_entity.id
_entity.type
_entity.pdbx_description
1 polymer ?
#
loop_
_entity_poly.entity_id
_entity_poly.type
_entity_poly.pdbx_seq_one_letter_code
_entity_poly.pdbx_strand_id
1 'polypeptide(L)'
;MWRSSIPGLTLILAGPPVFAIITAVLHFQAGQRTPVAWIGTALVLYVIALLITIGINVPLNDALAAAGPARQIPDVGAVRNHFETAWVHWNIARAVASTAAFTLLCIVR
;
A
#
# COMPACT_ATOMS: atom_id res chain seq x y z
N MET A 1 -9.84 6.30 -14.97
CA MET A 1 -10.21 7.73 -14.80
C MET A 1 -9.69 8.33 -13.51
N TRP A 2 -9.82 7.67 -12.35
CA TRP A 2 -9.47 8.28 -11.05
C TRP A 2 -7.94 8.41 -10.76
N ARG A 3 -7.09 7.52 -11.29
CA ARG A 3 -5.62 7.57 -11.09
C ARG A 3 -4.96 8.87 -11.57
N SER A 4 -5.48 9.47 -12.63
CA SER A 4 -4.98 10.74 -13.20
C SER A 4 -5.58 11.98 -12.53
N SER A 5 -6.54 11.81 -11.62
CA SER A 5 -7.25 12.91 -10.96
C SER A 5 -6.73 13.24 -9.56
N ILE A 6 -5.73 12.50 -9.06
CA ILE A 6 -5.14 12.71 -7.73
C ILE A 6 -3.70 13.21 -7.89
N PRO A 7 -3.49 14.54 -7.96
CA PRO A 7 -2.15 15.10 -8.02
C PRO A 7 -1.34 14.63 -6.80
N GLY A 8 -0.10 14.20 -7.02
CA GLY A 8 0.81 13.80 -5.94
C GLY A 8 0.64 12.37 -5.41
N LEU A 9 -0.33 11.58 -5.89
CA LEU A 9 -0.50 10.19 -5.46
C LEU A 9 0.77 9.36 -5.66
N THR A 10 1.42 9.50 -6.83
CA THR A 10 2.69 8.82 -7.13
C THR A 10 3.79 9.22 -6.15
N LEU A 11 3.88 10.52 -5.80
CA LEU A 11 4.87 11.00 -4.85
C LEU A 11 4.65 10.42 -3.45
N ILE A 12 3.39 10.38 -3.00
CA ILE A 12 3.03 9.83 -1.69
C ILE A 12 3.33 8.31 -1.62
N LEU A 13 3.11 7.58 -2.71
CA LEU A 13 3.36 6.14 -2.74
C LEU A 13 4.84 5.78 -2.94
N ALA A 14 5.57 6.54 -3.77
CA ALA A 14 6.96 6.27 -4.13
C ALA A 14 7.98 6.99 -3.23
N GLY A 15 7.59 8.03 -2.50
CA GLY A 15 8.47 8.75 -1.58
C GLY A 15 9.03 7.85 -0.47
N PRO A 16 8.20 7.13 0.31
CA PRO A 16 8.67 6.28 1.40
C PRO A 16 9.77 5.27 1.02
N PRO A 17 9.68 4.49 -0.08
CA PRO A 17 10.75 3.55 -0.43
C PRO A 17 12.02 4.29 -0.84
N VAL A 18 11.93 5.43 -1.52
CA VAL A 18 13.11 6.25 -1.85
C VAL A 18 13.83 6.71 -0.59
N PHE A 19 13.09 7.28 0.38
CA PHE A 19 13.68 7.70 1.64
C PHE A 19 14.25 6.53 2.44
N ALA A 20 13.55 5.39 2.51
CA ALA A 20 14.02 4.20 3.20
C ALA A 20 15.34 3.68 2.60
N ILE A 21 15.48 3.67 1.27
CA ILE A 21 16.72 3.28 0.59
C ILE A 21 17.85 4.25 0.94
N ILE A 22 17.60 5.57 0.87
CA ILE A 22 18.60 6.58 1.24
C ILE A 22 19.05 6.38 2.68
N THR A 23 18.12 6.24 3.62
CA THR A 23 18.43 6.02 5.04
C THR A 23 19.23 4.74 5.26
N ALA A 24 18.88 3.64 4.58
CA ALA A 24 19.63 2.39 4.65
C ALA A 24 21.08 2.55 4.14
N VAL A 25 21.27 3.24 3.02
CA VAL A 25 22.62 3.50 2.47
C VAL A 25 23.47 4.32 3.44
N LEU A 26 22.90 5.37 4.05
CA LEU A 26 23.62 6.20 5.02
C LEU A 26 24.05 5.40 6.27
N HIS A 27 23.17 4.56 6.82
CA HIS A 27 23.52 3.72 7.97
C HIS A 27 24.55 2.65 7.60
N PHE A 28 24.45 2.08 6.39
CA PHE A 28 25.43 1.11 5.90
C PHE A 28 26.82 1.73 5.76
N GLN A 29 26.92 2.95 5.22
CA GLN A 29 28.17 3.70 5.11
C GLN A 29 28.77 4.05 6.47
N ALA A 30 27.92 4.29 7.48
CA ALA A 30 28.33 4.48 8.87
C ALA A 30 28.70 3.18 9.61
N GLY A 31 28.70 2.02 8.92
CA GLY A 31 29.03 0.72 9.51
C GLY A 31 27.93 0.09 10.38
N GLN A 32 26.74 0.70 10.43
CA GLN A 32 25.65 0.28 11.32
C GLN A 32 24.79 -0.80 10.65
N ARG A 33 25.06 -2.08 10.95
CA ARG A 33 24.39 -3.22 10.30
C ARG A 33 22.97 -3.47 10.82
N THR A 34 22.74 -3.28 12.11
CA THR A 34 21.44 -3.53 12.75
C THR A 34 20.35 -2.57 12.24
N PRO A 35 20.55 -1.23 12.20
CA PRO A 35 19.61 -0.30 11.57
C PRO A 35 19.28 -0.66 10.11
N VAL A 36 20.29 -1.03 9.32
CA VAL A 36 20.10 -1.41 7.91
C VAL A 36 19.17 -2.60 7.77
N ALA A 37 19.30 -3.62 8.63
CA ALA A 37 18.41 -4.76 8.63
C ALA A 37 16.96 -4.35 8.91
N TRP A 38 16.72 -3.52 9.93
CA TRP A 38 15.39 -3.04 10.28
C TRP A 38 14.75 -2.17 9.19
N ILE A 39 15.53 -1.24 8.60
CA ILE A 39 15.07 -0.41 7.49
C ILE A 39 14.74 -1.29 6.27
N GLY A 40 15.57 -2.30 5.99
CA GLY A 40 15.32 -3.28 4.93
C GLY A 40 14.03 -4.05 5.14
N THR A 41 13.76 -4.53 6.37
CA THR A 41 12.51 -5.19 6.72
C THR A 41 11.30 -4.26 6.55
N ALA A 42 11.41 -3.00 7.01
CA ALA A 42 10.37 -2.00 6.82
C ALA A 42 10.07 -1.74 5.33
N LEU A 43 11.12 -1.66 4.50
CA LEU A 43 10.99 -1.49 3.05
C LEU A 43 10.25 -2.67 2.42
N VAL A 44 10.59 -3.91 2.77
CA VAL A 44 9.90 -5.10 2.26
C VAL A 44 8.41 -5.09 2.64
N LEU A 45 8.08 -4.79 3.90
CA LEU A 45 6.69 -4.68 4.35
C LEU A 45 5.91 -3.60 3.59
N TYR A 46 6.54 -2.45 3.34
CA TYR A 46 5.92 -1.38 2.55
C TYR A 46 5.73 -1.78 1.08
N VAL A 47 6.69 -2.49 0.48
CA VAL A 47 6.55 -3.03 -0.88
C VAL A 47 5.38 -4.03 -0.94
N ILE A 48 5.21 -4.91 0.05
CA ILE A 48 4.05 -5.80 0.14
C ILE A 48 2.75 -4.99 0.17
N ALA A 49 2.69 -3.92 0.98
CA ALA A 49 1.52 -3.04 1.02
C ALA A 49 1.22 -2.39 -0.35
N LEU A 50 2.25 -1.96 -1.08
CA LEU A 50 2.09 -1.43 -2.44
C LEU A 50 1.60 -2.49 -3.42
N LEU A 51 2.12 -3.72 -3.36
CA LEU A 51 1.70 -4.82 -4.22
C LEU A 51 0.23 -5.20 -3.96
N ILE A 52 -0.20 -5.24 -2.70
CA ILE A 52 -1.61 -5.43 -2.34
C ILE A 52 -2.47 -4.30 -2.93
N THR A 53 -2.00 -3.05 -2.81
CA THR A 53 -2.72 -1.89 -3.33
C THR A 53 -2.90 -1.99 -4.84
N ILE A 54 -1.80 -2.14 -5.58
CA ILE A 54 -1.79 -2.05 -7.04
C ILE A 54 -2.33 -3.31 -7.70
N GLY A 55 -2.03 -4.49 -7.12
CA GLY A 55 -2.39 -5.80 -7.67
C GLY A 55 -3.74 -6.33 -7.23
N ILE A 56 -4.32 -5.81 -6.14
CA ILE A 56 -5.58 -6.35 -5.59
C ILE A 56 -6.61 -5.24 -5.37
N ASN A 57 -6.30 -4.24 -4.52
CA ASN A 57 -7.30 -3.21 -4.19
C ASN A 57 -7.68 -2.36 -5.41
N VAL A 58 -6.73 -1.98 -6.26
CA VAL A 58 -7.07 -1.20 -7.45
C VAL A 58 -7.89 -2.00 -8.47
N PRO A 59 -7.53 -3.23 -8.86
CA PRO A 59 -8.37 -4.03 -9.74
C PRO A 59 -9.79 -4.21 -9.22
N LEU A 60 -9.97 -4.43 -7.90
CA LEU A 60 -11.29 -4.48 -7.27
C LEU A 60 -12.04 -3.15 -7.41
N ASN A 61 -11.36 -2.01 -7.20
CA ASN A 61 -11.97 -0.68 -7.37
C ASN A 61 -12.36 -0.42 -8.84
N ASP A 62 -11.51 -0.84 -9.79
CA ASP A 62 -11.76 -0.67 -11.22
C ASP A 62 -12.94 -1.55 -11.68
N ALA A 63 -13.06 -2.78 -11.16
CA ALA A 63 -14.22 -3.64 -11.37
C ALA A 63 -15.51 -3.05 -10.78
N LEU A 64 -15.43 -2.48 -9.57
CA LEU A 64 -16.56 -1.79 -8.94
C LEU A 64 -17.00 -0.57 -9.77
N ALA A 65 -16.05 0.21 -10.29
CA ALA A 65 -16.34 1.35 -11.15
C ALA A 65 -16.96 0.91 -12.50
N ALA A 66 -16.53 -0.23 -13.04
CA ALA A 66 -17.06 -0.79 -14.28
C ALA A 66 -18.50 -1.31 -14.16
N ALA A 67 -18.98 -1.60 -12.94
CA ALA A 67 -20.37 -2.01 -12.69
C ALA A 67 -21.40 -0.90 -13.02
N GLY A 68 -20.95 0.36 -13.14
CA GLY A 68 -21.78 1.48 -13.56
C GLY A 68 -22.59 2.15 -12.43
N PRO A 69 -23.50 3.08 -12.78
CA PRO A 69 -24.27 3.83 -11.80
C PRO A 69 -25.20 2.93 -10.97
N ALA A 70 -25.20 3.08 -9.64
CA ALA A 70 -25.97 2.23 -8.74
C ALA A 70 -27.48 2.15 -9.08
N ARG A 71 -28.08 3.22 -9.61
CA ARG A 71 -29.49 3.25 -10.03
C ARG A 71 -29.81 2.35 -11.23
N GLN A 72 -28.79 1.90 -11.95
CA GLN A 72 -28.89 1.07 -13.15
C GLN A 72 -28.49 -0.39 -12.87
N ILE A 73 -28.01 -0.70 -11.66
CA ILE A 73 -27.62 -2.04 -11.25
C ILE A 73 -28.84 -2.75 -10.65
N PRO A 74 -29.30 -3.87 -11.23
CA PRO A 74 -30.47 -4.60 -10.71
C PRO A 74 -30.29 -5.13 -9.28
N ASP A 75 -29.07 -5.53 -8.94
CA ASP A 75 -28.70 -6.00 -7.61
C ASP A 75 -27.38 -5.38 -7.14
N VAL A 76 -27.49 -4.21 -6.50
CA VAL A 76 -26.35 -3.52 -5.89
C VAL A 76 -25.73 -4.33 -4.74
N GLY A 77 -26.53 -5.14 -4.05
CA GLY A 77 -26.08 -5.94 -2.91
C GLY A 77 -25.09 -7.03 -3.33
N ALA A 78 -25.37 -7.72 -4.43
CA ALA A 78 -24.45 -8.71 -5.00
C ALA A 78 -23.10 -8.10 -5.41
N VAL A 79 -23.12 -6.94 -6.10
CA VAL A 79 -21.90 -6.22 -6.50
C VAL A 79 -21.09 -5.81 -5.27
N ARG A 80 -21.76 -5.27 -4.26
CA ARG A 80 -21.13 -4.86 -3.00
C ARG A 80 -20.51 -6.05 -2.28
N ASN A 81 -21.23 -7.17 -2.11
CA ASN A 81 -20.74 -8.33 -1.38
C ASN A 81 -19.49 -8.95 -2.03
N HIS A 82 -19.47 -9.01 -3.37
CA HIS A 82 -18.33 -9.50 -4.12
C HIS A 82 -17.09 -8.61 -3.95
N PHE A 83 -17.28 -7.29 -3.98
CA PHE A 83 -16.20 -6.33 -3.75
C PHE A 83 -15.72 -6.32 -2.30
N GLU A 84 -16.64 -6.11 -1.35
CA GLU A 84 -16.34 -5.80 0.06
C GLU A 84 -15.59 -6.92 0.75
N THR A 85 -15.98 -8.18 0.51
CA THR A 85 -15.35 -9.34 1.16
C THR A 85 -13.85 -9.42 0.84
N ALA A 86 -13.49 -9.35 -0.44
CA ALA A 86 -12.09 -9.39 -0.86
C ALA A 86 -11.37 -8.10 -0.48
N TRP A 87 -12.02 -6.95 -0.70
CA TRP A 87 -11.41 -5.66 -0.47
C TRP A 87 -11.05 -5.43 1.00
N VAL A 88 -11.95 -5.76 1.94
CA VAL A 88 -11.72 -5.59 3.39
C VAL A 88 -10.54 -6.44 3.85
N HIS A 89 -10.49 -7.72 3.48
CA HIS A 89 -9.38 -8.61 3.87
C HIS A 89 -8.02 -8.05 3.44
N TRP A 90 -7.90 -7.67 2.17
CA TRP A 90 -6.64 -7.15 1.64
C TRP A 90 -6.34 -5.75 2.15
N ASN A 91 -7.35 -4.93 2.42
CA ASN A 91 -7.16 -3.62 3.02
C ASN A 91 -6.65 -3.71 4.47
N ILE A 92 -7.11 -4.69 5.25
CA ILE A 92 -6.58 -4.98 6.59
C ILE A 92 -5.12 -5.44 6.49
N ALA A 93 -4.81 -6.39 5.60
CA ALA A 93 -3.44 -6.85 5.39
C ALA A 93 -2.50 -5.70 5.01
N ARG A 94 -2.95 -4.82 4.11
CA ARG A 94 -2.22 -3.60 3.72
C ARG A 94 -1.98 -2.68 4.92
N ALA A 95 -3.02 -2.43 5.74
CA ALA A 95 -2.90 -1.57 6.92
C ALA A 95 -1.90 -2.14 7.93
N VAL A 96 -1.98 -3.43 8.25
CA VAL A 96 -1.04 -4.10 9.16
C VAL A 96 0.39 -4.01 8.64
N ALA A 97 0.62 -4.30 7.36
CA ALA A 97 1.95 -4.20 6.74
C ALA A 97 2.51 -2.78 6.80
N SER A 98 1.71 -1.76 6.49
CA SER A 98 2.12 -0.35 6.58
C SER A 98 2.40 0.09 8.03
N THR A 99 1.57 -0.30 9.00
CA THR A 99 1.78 0.02 10.41
C THR A 99 3.03 -0.66 10.97
N ALA A 100 3.27 -1.92 10.61
CA ALA A 100 4.48 -2.63 11.00
C ALA A 100 5.73 -1.98 10.40
N ALA A 101 5.71 -1.63 9.11
CA ALA A 101 6.79 -0.90 8.45
C ALA A 101 7.09 0.43 9.16
N PHE A 102 6.05 1.22 9.46
CA PHE A 102 6.20 2.47 10.19
C PHE A 102 6.81 2.27 11.58
N THR A 103 6.31 1.29 12.33
CA THR A 103 6.79 0.97 13.68
C THR A 103 8.27 0.60 13.66
N LEU A 104 8.71 -0.22 12.70
CA LEU A 104 10.11 -0.58 12.53
C LEU A 104 10.99 0.65 12.27
N LEU A 105 10.53 1.61 11.46
CA LEU A 105 11.27 2.85 11.20
C LEU A 105 11.35 3.76 12.43
N CYS A 106 10.32 3.79 13.29
CA CYS A 106 10.32 4.60 14.51
C CYS A 106 11.25 4.09 15.60
N ILE A 107 11.58 2.79 15.60
CA ILE A 107 12.44 2.17 16.62
C ILE A 107 13.91 2.06 16.20
N VAL A 108 14.23 2.42 14.94
CA VAL A 108 15.63 2.53 14.50
C VAL A 108 16.31 3.67 15.28
N ARG A 109 17.49 3.38 15.82
CA ARG A 109 18.34 4.32 16.57
C ARG A 109 19.68 4.47 15.90
#